data_AF-A0A962V6A4-F1
#
_entry.id   AF-A0A962V6A4-F1
#
_cell.length_a   1.000
_cell.length_b   1.000
_cell.length_c   1.000
_cell.angle_alpha   90.00
_cell.angle_beta   90.00
_cell.angle_gamma   90.00
#
_symmetry.space_group_name_H-M   'P 1'
#
loop_
_entity.id
_entity.type
_entity.pdbx_description
1 polymer ?
#
loop_
_entity_poly.entity_id
_entity_poly.type
_entity_poly.pdbx_seq_one_letter_code
_entity_poly.pdbx_strand_id
1 'polypeptide(L)'
;TQQGKPVKLVWSREEDIQHGHYRPVALVSMRAALDKDGEPTAWQVKQADQSILVHVRPSAIKNGVDPINSRVFADSPYAFPHQRMQYAMRNTHVPAGFWRSVAHSNNPFFRESFIDEIA
;
A
#
# COMPACT_ATOMS: atom_id res chain seq x y z
N THR A 1 -16.61 29.20 -29.74
CA THR A 1 -15.52 28.24 -29.45
C THR A 1 -14.28 29.03 -29.03
N GLN A 2 -13.72 28.77 -27.85
CA GLN A 2 -12.49 29.45 -27.38
C GLN A 2 -11.22 28.86 -28.02
N GLN A 3 -11.19 28.77 -29.35
CA GLN A 3 -10.03 28.24 -30.06
C GLN A 3 -8.93 29.31 -30.15
N GLY A 4 -7.69 28.93 -29.78
CA GLY A 4 -6.49 29.74 -29.97
C GLY A 4 -6.17 30.77 -28.88
N LYS A 5 -6.85 30.78 -27.73
CA LYS A 5 -6.56 31.70 -26.61
C LYS A 5 -6.08 30.95 -25.36
N PRO A 6 -5.12 31.49 -24.58
CA PRO A 6 -4.74 30.91 -23.29
C PRO A 6 -5.92 30.87 -22.31
N VAL A 7 -6.03 29.77 -21.56
CA VAL A 7 -7.05 29.57 -20.51
C VAL A 7 -6.34 29.32 -19.19
N LYS A 8 -6.72 30.07 -18.15
CA LYS A 8 -6.31 29.80 -16.76
C LYS A 8 -7.43 29.03 -16.08
N LEU A 9 -7.14 27.80 -15.67
CA LEU A 9 -8.03 26.96 -14.85
C LEU A 9 -7.42 26.82 -13.46
N VAL A 10 -8.18 27.18 -12.42
CA VAL A 10 -7.81 26.97 -11.03
C VAL A 10 -9.03 26.39 -10.34
N TRP A 11 -8.86 25.23 -9.71
CA TRP A 11 -9.90 24.62 -8.88
C TRP A 11 -9.97 25.29 -7.51
N SER A 12 -11.18 25.36 -6.97
CA SER A 12 -11.38 25.61 -5.54
C SER A 12 -10.75 24.48 -4.71
N ARG A 13 -10.60 24.70 -3.41
CA ARG A 13 -10.08 23.65 -2.51
C ARG A 13 -11.01 22.44 -2.49
N GLU A 14 -12.31 22.69 -2.52
CA GLU A 14 -13.37 21.69 -2.51
C GLU A 14 -13.31 20.81 -3.76
N GLU A 15 -13.18 21.43 -4.94
CA GLU A 15 -13.02 20.71 -6.22
C GLU A 15 -11.71 19.90 -6.24
N ASP A 16 -10.59 20.47 -5.78
CA ASP A 16 -9.30 19.79 -5.71
C ASP A 16 -9.34 18.53 -4.83
N ILE A 17 -9.96 18.63 -3.64
CA ILE A 17 -10.13 17.48 -2.76
C ILE A 17 -11.09 16.46 -3.39
N GLN A 18 -12.25 16.91 -3.86
CA GLN A 18 -13.29 16.02 -4.39
C GLN A 18 -12.83 15.22 -5.62
N HIS A 19 -12.03 15.83 -6.49
CA HIS A 19 -11.51 15.23 -7.72
C HIS A 19 -10.08 14.66 -7.58
N GLY A 20 -9.51 14.75 -6.38
CA GLY A 20 -8.18 14.22 -6.08
C GLY A 20 -8.12 12.70 -6.00
N HIS A 21 -6.90 12.19 -5.92
CA HIS A 21 -6.66 10.79 -5.54
C HIS A 21 -6.28 10.72 -4.06
N TYR A 22 -6.72 9.67 -3.40
CA TYR A 22 -6.60 9.50 -1.96
C TYR A 22 -5.50 8.50 -1.62
N ARG A 23 -4.99 8.57 -0.39
CA ARG A 23 -4.08 7.56 0.12
C ARG A 23 -4.81 6.19 0.18
N PRO A 24 -4.19 5.09 -0.28
CA PRO A 24 -4.77 3.77 -0.15
C PRO A 24 -5.09 3.41 1.31
N VAL A 25 -6.31 2.93 1.55
CA VAL A 25 -6.66 2.25 2.79
C VAL A 25 -6.11 0.83 2.74
N ALA A 26 -5.50 0.39 3.84
CA ALA A 26 -4.93 -0.93 3.99
C ALA A 26 -5.40 -1.57 5.30
N LEU A 27 -5.67 -2.87 5.24
CA LEU A 27 -5.84 -3.74 6.39
C LEU A 27 -4.77 -4.84 6.32
N VAL A 28 -4.00 -4.99 7.40
CA VAL A 28 -2.93 -5.98 7.47
C VAL A 28 -3.10 -6.83 8.72
N SER A 29 -3.04 -8.15 8.55
CA SER A 29 -2.98 -9.12 9.65
C SER A 29 -1.64 -9.83 9.60
N MET A 30 -0.96 -9.87 10.75
CA MET A 30 0.37 -10.47 10.89
C MET A 30 0.37 -11.52 12.00
N ARG A 31 1.23 -12.53 11.85
CA ARG A 31 1.50 -13.56 12.85
C ARG A 31 2.96 -13.95 12.78
N ALA A 32 3.55 -14.25 13.93
CA ALA A 32 4.89 -14.81 14.03
C ALA A 32 4.90 -16.09 14.85
N ALA A 33 5.88 -16.95 14.58
CA ALA A 33 6.26 -18.01 15.49
C ALA A 33 7.58 -17.60 16.16
N LEU A 34 7.66 -17.74 17.48
CA LEU A 34 8.86 -17.50 18.27
C LEU A 34 9.39 -18.84 18.78
N ASP A 35 10.70 -18.96 18.90
CA ASP A 35 11.30 -20.11 19.58
C ASP A 35 11.32 -19.94 21.10
N LYS A 36 11.97 -20.86 21.81
CA LYS A 36 12.04 -20.87 23.28
C LYS A 36 12.83 -19.69 23.85
N ASP A 37 13.67 -19.06 23.06
CA ASP A 37 14.54 -17.95 23.46
C ASP A 37 13.92 -16.59 23.06
N GLY A 38 12.74 -16.61 22.42
CA GLY A 38 12.01 -15.43 21.97
C GLY A 38 12.33 -15.02 20.54
N GLU A 39 13.18 -15.75 19.83
CA GLU A 39 13.64 -15.36 18.50
C GLU A 39 12.59 -15.67 17.42
N PRO A 40 12.31 -14.76 16.48
CA PRO A 40 11.32 -15.00 15.43
C PRO A 40 11.77 -16.03 14.38
N THR A 41 11.01 -17.12 14.24
CA THR A 41 11.32 -18.23 13.32
C THR A 41 10.44 -18.24 12.07
N ALA A 42 9.23 -17.67 12.14
CA ALA A 42 8.33 -17.57 11.00
C ALA A 42 7.53 -16.28 11.01
N TRP A 43 7.17 -15.77 9.83
CA TRP A 43 6.32 -14.60 9.65
C TRP A 43 5.25 -14.85 8.58
N GLN A 44 4.00 -14.57 8.94
CA GLN A 44 2.88 -14.57 8.00
C GLN A 44 2.28 -13.17 7.92
N VAL A 45 2.14 -12.66 6.70
CA VAL A 45 1.49 -11.39 6.38
C VAL A 45 0.30 -11.63 5.48
N LYS A 46 -0.86 -11.06 5.84
CA LYS A 46 -2.05 -10.97 4.99
C LYS A 46 -2.40 -9.50 4.82
N GLN A 47 -2.17 -8.98 3.63
CA GLN A 47 -2.42 -7.58 3.27
C GLN A 47 -3.65 -7.50 2.35
N ALA A 48 -4.53 -6.55 2.64
CA ALA A 48 -5.63 -6.18 1.77
C ALA A 48 -5.68 -4.65 1.60
N ASP A 49 -5.56 -4.15 0.37
CA ASP A 49 -5.52 -2.70 0.11
C ASP A 49 -6.05 -2.31 -1.28
N GLN A 50 -6.26 -0.99 -1.45
CA GLN A 50 -6.59 -0.39 -2.74
C GLN A 50 -5.35 -0.25 -3.63
N SER A 51 -5.37 -0.85 -4.82
CA SER A 51 -4.29 -0.71 -5.80
C SER A 51 -4.19 0.71 -6.34
N ILE A 52 -2.97 1.26 -6.36
CA ILE A 52 -2.67 2.49 -7.09
C ILE A 52 -2.56 2.17 -8.58
N LEU A 53 -1.88 1.06 -8.92
CA LEU A 53 -1.55 0.74 -10.31
C LEU A 53 -2.76 0.39 -11.18
N VAL A 54 -3.89 0.00 -10.59
CA VAL A 54 -5.12 -0.28 -11.35
C VAL A 54 -5.63 0.95 -12.11
N HIS A 55 -5.28 2.17 -11.67
CA HIS A 55 -5.72 3.41 -12.30
C HIS A 55 -4.68 3.99 -13.26
N VAL A 56 -3.38 3.80 -12.98
CA VAL A 56 -2.28 4.45 -13.74
C VAL A 56 -1.53 3.51 -14.68
N ARG A 57 -1.39 2.23 -14.34
CA ARG A 57 -0.68 1.24 -15.16
C ARG A 57 -1.21 -0.18 -14.91
N PRO A 58 -2.44 -0.51 -15.34
CA PRO A 58 -3.08 -1.80 -15.05
C PRO A 58 -2.25 -3.01 -15.54
N SER A 59 -1.51 -2.85 -16.64
CA SER A 59 -0.67 -3.91 -17.22
C SER A 59 0.49 -4.36 -16.34
N ALA A 60 0.86 -3.55 -15.33
CA ALA A 60 1.89 -3.88 -14.35
C ALA A 60 1.36 -4.77 -13.21
N ILE A 61 0.04 -4.92 -13.06
CA ILE A 61 -0.56 -5.86 -12.12
C ILE A 61 -0.41 -7.27 -12.69
N LYS A 62 0.17 -8.18 -11.90
CA LYS A 62 0.35 -9.59 -12.25
C LYS A 62 -0.30 -10.45 -11.18
N ASN A 63 -1.10 -11.44 -11.59
CA ASN A 63 -1.78 -12.37 -10.68
C ASN A 63 -2.60 -11.68 -9.57
N GLY A 64 -3.19 -10.51 -9.88
CA GLY A 64 -3.95 -9.72 -8.90
C GLY A 64 -3.12 -9.03 -7.82
N VAL A 65 -1.79 -8.96 -7.98
CA VAL A 65 -0.87 -8.29 -7.05
C VAL A 65 -0.41 -6.96 -7.61
N ASP A 66 -0.55 -5.89 -6.81
CA ASP A 66 0.04 -4.59 -7.08
C ASP A 66 1.45 -4.55 -6.46
N PRO A 67 2.54 -4.58 -7.27
CA PRO A 67 3.91 -4.59 -6.78
C PRO A 67 4.38 -3.28 -6.14
N ILE A 68 3.58 -2.21 -6.21
CA ILE A 68 3.87 -0.95 -5.52
C ILE A 68 3.33 -1.01 -4.10
N ASN A 69 2.12 -1.52 -3.92
CA ASN A 69 1.48 -1.62 -2.62
C ASN A 69 2.04 -2.75 -1.75
N SER A 70 2.26 -3.93 -2.33
CA SER A 70 2.77 -5.09 -1.59
C SER A 70 4.24 -4.98 -1.20
N ARG A 71 4.94 -3.98 -1.76
CA ARG A 71 6.39 -3.84 -1.71
C ARG A 71 6.94 -3.91 -0.28
N VAL A 72 6.42 -3.11 0.63
CA VAL A 72 6.92 -2.95 2.02
C VAL A 72 7.08 -4.26 2.79
N PHE A 73 6.21 -5.24 2.52
CA PHE A 73 6.31 -6.56 3.14
C PHE A 73 7.21 -7.47 2.30
N ALA A 74 7.11 -7.41 0.97
CA ALA A 74 7.95 -8.17 0.05
C ALA A 74 9.46 -7.82 0.11
N ASP A 75 9.80 -6.58 0.44
CA ASP A 75 11.16 -6.07 0.60
C ASP A 75 11.51 -5.70 2.05
N SER A 76 10.95 -6.45 3.01
CA SER A 76 11.20 -6.26 4.44
C SER A 76 12.70 -6.33 4.78
N PRO A 77 13.24 -5.43 5.62
CA PRO A 77 14.62 -5.48 6.08
C PRO A 77 14.87 -6.58 7.12
N TYR A 78 13.80 -7.19 7.67
CA TYR A 78 13.88 -8.24 8.67
C TYR A 78 13.98 -9.61 8.02
N ALA A 79 15.03 -10.36 8.39
CA ALA A 79 15.16 -11.74 8.01
C ALA A 79 14.30 -12.61 8.95
N PHE A 80 13.38 -13.41 8.38
CA PHE A 80 12.72 -14.50 9.08
C PHE A 80 13.03 -15.80 8.34
N PRO A 81 13.38 -16.89 9.03
CA PRO A 81 13.69 -18.17 8.37
C PRO A 81 12.57 -18.69 7.47
N HIS A 82 11.31 -18.47 7.87
CA HIS A 82 10.13 -18.86 7.11
C HIS A 82 9.18 -17.69 6.91
N GLN A 83 8.79 -17.41 5.67
CA GLN A 83 7.93 -16.28 5.35
C GLN A 83 6.78 -16.69 4.44
N ARG A 84 5.58 -16.17 4.72
CA ARG A 84 4.43 -16.27 3.82
C ARG A 84 3.72 -14.93 3.71
N MET A 85 3.73 -14.36 2.52
CA MET A 85 3.06 -13.09 2.22
C MET A 85 1.88 -13.35 1.32
N GLN A 86 0.73 -12.81 1.70
CA GLN A 86 -0.52 -12.91 0.97
C GLN A 86 -1.05 -11.50 0.71
N TYR A 87 -1.54 -11.28 -0.50
CA TYR A 87 -2.06 -9.99 -0.92
C TYR A 87 -3.45 -10.17 -1.54
N ALA A 88 -4.38 -9.29 -1.16
CA ALA A 88 -5.72 -9.23 -1.72
C ALA A 88 -6.04 -7.80 -2.15
N MET A 89 -6.06 -7.56 -3.46
CA MET A 89 -6.48 -6.27 -4.00
C MET A 89 -7.96 -6.00 -3.65
N ARG A 90 -8.23 -4.83 -3.07
CA ARG A 90 -9.54 -4.35 -2.63
C ARG A 90 -9.74 -2.91 -3.06
N ASN A 91 -10.25 -2.75 -4.27
CA ASN A 91 -10.54 -1.44 -4.85
C ASN A 91 -11.98 -1.02 -4.51
N THR A 92 -12.16 0.25 -4.20
CA THR A 92 -13.48 0.87 -3.97
C THR A 92 -13.75 1.90 -5.08
N HIS A 93 -14.88 2.59 -5.01
CA HIS A 93 -15.19 3.69 -5.93
C HIS A 93 -14.36 4.96 -5.65
N VAL A 94 -13.65 5.03 -4.51
CA VAL A 94 -12.75 6.14 -4.16
C VAL A 94 -11.37 5.88 -4.80
N PRO A 95 -10.88 6.77 -5.68
CA PRO A 95 -9.64 6.53 -6.42
C PRO A 95 -8.41 6.65 -5.51
N ALA A 96 -7.58 5.62 -5.51
CA ALA A 96 -6.31 5.63 -4.80
C ALA A 96 -5.18 6.15 -5.69
N GLY A 97 -4.22 6.88 -5.12
CA GLY A 97 -3.12 7.47 -5.88
C GLY A 97 -1.80 7.54 -5.12
N PHE A 98 -0.79 8.05 -5.82
CA PHE A 98 0.52 8.27 -5.23
C PHE A 98 0.48 9.41 -4.22
N TRP A 99 0.81 9.08 -2.98
CA TRP A 99 1.19 10.04 -1.95
C TRP A 99 2.68 9.93 -1.65
N ARG A 100 3.25 10.92 -0.95
CA ARG A 100 4.69 10.91 -0.57
C ARG A 100 5.07 9.56 0.08
N SER A 101 6.19 8.97 -0.37
CA SER A 101 6.67 7.61 0.01
C SER A 101 5.85 6.43 -0.54
N VAL A 102 4.70 6.70 -1.18
CA VAL A 102 3.78 5.70 -1.74
C VAL A 102 3.36 4.71 -0.64
N ALA A 103 3.54 3.40 -0.83
CA ALA A 103 3.22 2.38 0.16
C ALA A 103 4.13 2.42 1.40
N HIS A 104 5.30 3.05 1.32
CA HIS A 104 6.22 3.21 2.45
C HIS A 104 5.84 4.37 3.37
N SER A 105 4.58 4.80 3.35
CA SER A 105 4.04 5.81 4.28
C SER A 105 3.00 5.25 5.25
N ASN A 106 2.37 4.13 4.94
CA ASN A 106 1.34 3.49 5.76
C ASN A 106 1.74 2.06 6.17
N ASN A 107 2.24 1.26 5.23
CA ASN A 107 2.55 -0.14 5.50
C ASN A 107 3.67 -0.37 6.54
N PRO A 108 4.74 0.45 6.58
CA PRO A 108 5.76 0.30 7.61
C PRO A 108 5.20 0.49 9.02
N PHE A 109 4.20 1.35 9.22
CA PHE A 109 3.58 1.51 10.53
C PHE A 109 3.01 0.19 11.07
N PHE A 110 2.37 -0.62 10.21
CA PHE A 110 1.90 -1.94 10.62
C PHE A 110 3.07 -2.87 10.92
N ARG A 111 4.06 -2.94 10.01
CA ARG A 111 5.23 -3.82 10.17
C ARG A 111 5.99 -3.50 11.47
N GLU A 112 6.36 -2.24 11.68
CA GLU A 112 7.16 -1.82 12.83
C GLU A 112 6.40 -1.99 14.15
N SER A 113 5.09 -1.68 14.18
CA SER A 113 4.27 -1.96 15.36
C SER A 113 4.25 -3.46 15.68
N PHE A 114 4.17 -4.32 14.66
CA PHE A 114 4.20 -5.76 14.85
C PHE A 114 5.58 -6.26 15.32
N ILE A 115 6.67 -5.66 14.83
CA ILE A 115 8.02 -5.97 15.30
C ILE A 115 8.17 -5.61 16.78
N ASP A 116 7.64 -4.45 17.20
CA ASP A 116 7.61 -4.04 18.61
C ASP A 116 6.81 -5.01 19.49
N GLU A 117 5.68 -5.53 18.98
CA GLU A 117 4.86 -6.54 19.69
C GLU A 117 5.55 -7.89 19.91
N ILE A 118 6.52 -8.26 19.06
CA ILE A 118 7.25 -9.54 19.15
C ILE A 118 8.66 -9.42 19.70
N ALA A 119 9.07 -8.20 20.08
CA ALA A 119 10.39 -7.91 20.64
C ALA A 119 10.56 -8.33 22.11
#